data_AF-W7HQA7-F1
#
_entry.id   AF-W7HQA7-F1
#
_cell.length_a   1.000
_cell.length_b   1.000
_cell.length_c   1.000
_cell.angle_alpha   90.00
_cell.angle_beta   90.00
_cell.angle_gamma   90.00
#
_symmetry.space_group_name_H-M   'P 1'
#
loop_
_entity.id
_entity.type
_entity.pdbx_description
1 polymer ?
#
loop_
_entity_poly.entity_id
_entity_poly.type
_entity_poly.pdbx_seq_one_letter_code
_entity_poly.pdbx_strand_id
1 'polypeptide(L)'
;MAHPLAAAIDISNTNLPALVAAFNSIPHTELVPSGAGANNWHFAIRHIPLPPPGDVLFLVNPASHFVHAEGPIAYPVDPQSSPTHPSSSPSPQPPTTSDGASVLNPPASASLPPQVKAEGILPLLLHSFVNRFRIADRSVPAFGPWSWSTNDAELADAVSTAMKAAGVREELCVVGVGSAAENEDAQVDWCRFVGALTKMLK
;
A
#
# COMPACT_ATOMS: atom_id res chain seq x y z
N MET A 1 -20.83 13.05 -13.68
CA MET A 1 -21.18 11.64 -13.47
C MET A 1 -19.98 10.80 -13.91
N ALA A 2 -19.28 10.16 -12.97
CA ALA A 2 -18.16 9.26 -13.26
C ALA A 2 -18.06 8.19 -12.15
N HIS A 3 -18.22 6.95 -12.60
CA HIS A 3 -17.99 5.59 -12.06
C HIS A 3 -17.92 5.29 -10.54
N PRO A 4 -18.74 4.32 -10.06
CA PRO A 4 -18.62 3.72 -8.73
C PRO A 4 -17.41 2.77 -8.69
N LEU A 5 -16.80 2.62 -7.51
CA LEU A 5 -15.72 1.70 -7.14
C LEU A 5 -14.90 1.18 -8.35
N ALA A 6 -13.75 1.80 -8.58
CA ALA A 6 -12.70 1.34 -9.48
C ALA A 6 -12.68 -0.20 -9.54
N ALA A 7 -12.91 -0.74 -10.73
CA ALA A 7 -12.76 -2.16 -11.01
C ALA A 7 -11.45 -2.64 -10.38
N ALA A 8 -11.54 -3.68 -9.54
CA ALA A 8 -10.39 -4.33 -8.94
C ALA A 8 -9.40 -4.61 -10.08
N ILE A 9 -8.25 -3.95 -10.03
CA ILE A 9 -7.16 -4.29 -10.95
C ILE A 9 -6.80 -5.73 -10.61
N ASP A 10 -6.81 -6.61 -11.62
CA ASP A 10 -6.18 -7.91 -11.51
C ASP A 10 -4.66 -7.70 -11.53
N ILE A 11 -4.11 -7.21 -10.41
CA ILE A 11 -2.69 -6.92 -10.24
C ILE A 11 -1.89 -8.23 -10.42
N SER A 12 -2.52 -9.38 -10.20
CA SER A 12 -2.01 -10.73 -10.43
C SER A 12 -1.50 -10.97 -11.85
N ASN A 13 -1.93 -10.18 -12.84
CA ASN A 13 -1.46 -10.24 -14.23
C ASN A 13 -0.45 -9.13 -14.61
N THR A 14 -0.04 -8.30 -13.65
CA THR A 14 0.92 -7.22 -13.93
C THR A 14 2.31 -7.80 -14.06
N ASN A 15 2.89 -7.73 -15.25
CA ASN A 15 4.29 -8.06 -15.49
C ASN A 15 5.17 -7.03 -14.77
N LEU A 16 5.53 -7.31 -13.51
CA LEU A 16 6.31 -6.41 -12.65
C LEU A 16 7.60 -5.92 -13.32
N PRO A 17 8.40 -6.76 -14.00
CA PRO A 17 9.54 -6.28 -14.79
C PRO A 17 9.19 -5.21 -15.83
N ALA A 18 8.11 -5.39 -16.59
CA ALA A 18 7.66 -4.40 -17.57
C ALA A 18 7.19 -3.11 -16.90
N LEU A 19 6.53 -3.21 -15.75
CA LEU A 19 6.09 -2.07 -14.96
C LEU A 19 7.27 -1.27 -14.40
N VAL A 20 8.29 -1.95 -13.86
CA VAL A 20 9.53 -1.34 -13.38
C VAL A 20 10.25 -0.63 -14.52
N ALA A 21 10.38 -1.27 -15.69
CA ALA A 21 11.00 -0.65 -16.86
C ALA A 21 10.24 0.61 -17.29
N ALA A 22 8.91 0.56 -17.32
CA ALA A 22 8.07 1.71 -17.62
C ALA A 22 8.28 2.82 -16.59
N PHE A 23 8.19 2.51 -15.28
CA PHE A 23 8.38 3.47 -14.20
C PHE A 23 9.76 4.15 -14.27
N ASN A 24 10.82 3.37 -14.47
CA ASN A 24 12.19 3.87 -14.61
C ASN A 24 12.39 4.77 -15.84
N SER A 25 11.49 4.74 -16.83
CA SER A 25 11.58 5.58 -18.05
C SER A 25 10.87 6.92 -17.93
N ILE A 26 10.08 7.12 -16.87
CA ILE A 26 9.29 8.35 -16.68
C ILE A 26 10.23 9.50 -16.25
N PRO A 27 9.95 10.76 -16.65
CA PRO A 27 10.65 11.92 -16.11
C PRO A 27 10.41 12.11 -14.60
N HIS A 28 11.47 12.48 -13.89
CA HIS A 28 11.41 12.84 -12.47
C HIS A 28 11.86 14.29 -12.33
N THR A 29 10.90 15.16 -12.08
CA THR A 29 11.12 16.59 -11.90
C THR A 29 10.75 16.97 -10.48
N GLU A 30 11.52 17.90 -9.90
CA GLU A 30 11.27 18.40 -8.53
C GLU A 30 9.89 19.06 -8.37
N LEU A 31 9.35 19.60 -9.46
CA LEU A 31 8.01 20.18 -9.50
C LEU A 31 7.03 19.25 -10.20
N VAL A 32 5.77 19.30 -9.76
CA VAL A 32 4.65 18.64 -10.46
C VAL A 32 4.47 19.24 -11.86
N PRO A 33 3.83 18.54 -12.83
CA PRO A 33 3.69 19.03 -14.20
C PRO A 33 3.06 20.41 -14.36
N SER A 34 2.21 20.84 -13.41
CA SER A 34 1.63 22.18 -13.41
C SER A 34 2.61 23.29 -13.03
N GLY A 35 3.80 22.94 -12.51
CA GLY A 35 4.77 23.86 -11.92
C GLY A 35 4.34 24.43 -10.55
N ALA A 36 3.18 24.02 -10.03
CA ALA A 36 2.53 24.68 -8.90
C ALA A 36 3.03 24.25 -7.51
N GLY A 37 3.94 23.28 -7.43
CA GLY A 37 4.43 22.78 -6.15
C GLY A 37 5.43 21.64 -6.28
N ALA A 38 5.99 21.24 -5.14
CA ALA A 38 6.93 20.13 -5.06
C ALA A 38 6.26 18.81 -5.44
N ASN A 39 6.99 17.98 -6.17
CA ASN A 39 6.59 16.63 -6.59
C ASN A 39 6.94 15.60 -5.50
N ASN A 40 6.57 15.91 -4.27
CA ASN A 40 6.76 15.07 -3.09
C ASN A 40 5.44 14.37 -2.76
N TRP A 41 5.51 13.07 -2.53
CA TRP A 41 4.34 12.23 -2.33
C TRP A 41 4.39 11.52 -0.98
N HIS A 42 3.32 11.62 -0.20
CA HIS A 42 3.14 10.77 0.97
C HIS A 42 2.22 9.60 0.58
N PHE A 43 2.62 8.37 0.89
CA PHE A 43 1.73 7.22 0.81
C PHE A 43 1.51 6.54 2.17
N ALA A 44 0.37 5.86 2.31
CA ALA A 44 0.04 5.05 3.48
C ALA A 44 -0.87 3.88 3.09
N ILE A 45 -0.80 2.78 3.84
CA ILE A 45 -1.79 1.70 3.77
C ILE A 45 -2.95 2.06 4.69
N ARG A 46 -4.17 2.08 4.16
CA ARG A 46 -5.37 2.45 4.90
C ARG A 46 -6.46 1.40 4.73
N HIS A 47 -7.14 1.06 5.83
CA HIS A 47 -8.26 0.14 5.80
C HIS A 47 -9.56 0.87 5.45
N ILE A 48 -10.31 0.38 4.46
CA ILE A 48 -11.66 0.83 4.16
C ILE A 48 -12.64 -0.21 4.71
N PRO A 49 -13.47 0.14 5.73
CA PRO A 49 -14.45 -0.78 6.31
C PRO A 49 -15.76 -0.87 5.51
N LEU A 50 -15.79 -0.28 4.30
CA LEU A 50 -16.97 -0.27 3.42
C LEU A 50 -16.97 -1.54 2.55
N PRO A 51 -18.11 -2.22 2.35
CA PRO A 51 -18.17 -3.44 1.54
C PRO A 51 -17.79 -3.22 0.05
N PRO A 52 -16.94 -4.07 -0.54
CA PRO A 52 -16.12 -5.10 0.12
C PRO A 52 -14.99 -4.45 0.94
N PRO A 53 -14.82 -4.82 2.23
CA PRO A 53 -13.77 -4.24 3.06
C PRO A 53 -12.39 -4.64 2.53
N GLY A 54 -11.41 -3.76 2.71
CA GLY A 54 -10.05 -4.07 2.27
C GLY A 54 -9.08 -2.94 2.56
N ASP A 55 -7.80 -3.29 2.50
CA ASP A 55 -6.73 -2.31 2.58
C ASP A 55 -6.52 -1.69 1.20
N VAL A 56 -6.24 -0.38 1.19
CA VAL A 56 -5.92 0.38 -0.02
C VAL A 56 -4.58 1.09 0.18
N LEU A 57 -3.86 1.26 -0.92
CA LEU A 57 -2.75 2.18 -1.00
C LEU A 57 -3.32 3.58 -1.20
N PHE A 58 -3.15 4.46 -0.22
CA PHE A 58 -3.51 5.87 -0.31
C PHE A 58 -2.26 6.68 -0.63
N LEU A 59 -2.34 7.55 -1.64
CA LEU A 59 -1.31 8.50 -2.00
C LEU A 59 -1.86 9.92 -1.92
N VAL A 60 -1.03 10.84 -1.45
CA VAL A 60 -1.33 12.26 -1.43
C VAL A 60 -0.09 13.06 -1.81
N ASN A 61 -0.26 14.14 -2.55
CA ASN A 61 0.76 15.16 -2.72
C ASN A 61 0.45 16.30 -1.73
N PRO A 62 1.23 16.48 -0.63
CA PRO A 62 0.91 17.44 0.42
C PRO A 62 0.82 18.89 -0.06
N ALA A 63 1.60 19.26 -1.08
CA ALA A 63 1.60 20.63 -1.60
C ALA A 63 0.33 21.00 -2.37
N SER A 64 -0.34 20.02 -2.99
CA SER A 64 -1.53 20.24 -3.83
C SER A 64 -2.81 19.64 -3.24
N HIS A 65 -2.71 18.83 -2.18
CA HIS A 65 -3.79 17.99 -1.65
C HIS A 65 -4.43 17.08 -2.69
N PHE A 66 -3.71 16.78 -3.79
CA PHE A 66 -4.16 15.79 -4.75
C PHE A 66 -4.07 14.41 -4.11
N VAL A 67 -5.20 13.71 -4.05
CA VAL A 67 -5.32 12.37 -3.46
C VAL A 67 -5.58 11.32 -4.53
N HIS A 68 -4.98 10.15 -4.35
CA HIS A 68 -5.25 8.96 -5.13
C HIS A 68 -5.34 7.74 -4.22
N ALA A 69 -6.13 6.75 -4.62
CA ALA A 69 -6.17 5.48 -3.91
C ALA A 69 -6.21 4.32 -4.92
N GLU A 70 -5.41 3.29 -4.66
CA GLU A 70 -5.43 2.02 -5.39
C GLU A 70 -5.77 0.88 -4.43
N GLY A 71 -6.51 -0.11 -4.92
CA GLY A 71 -6.83 -1.31 -4.16
C GLY A 71 -8.08 -2.03 -4.67
N PRO A 72 -8.53 -3.07 -3.94
CA PRO A 72 -7.95 -3.59 -2.70
C PRO A 72 -6.54 -4.16 -2.87
N ILE A 73 -5.69 -4.07 -1.84
CA ILE A 73 -4.35 -4.64 -1.83
C ILE A 73 -4.45 -6.17 -1.74
N ALA A 74 -3.83 -6.85 -2.70
CA ALA A 74 -3.62 -8.29 -2.64
C ALA A 74 -2.27 -8.56 -2.00
N TYR A 75 -2.27 -9.01 -0.74
CA TYR A 75 -1.03 -9.43 -0.08
C TYR A 75 -0.61 -10.80 -0.59
N PRO A 76 0.69 -11.04 -0.83
CA PRO A 76 1.19 -12.37 -1.11
C PRO A 76 0.84 -13.27 0.09
N VAL A 77 0.09 -14.33 -0.18
CA VAL A 77 -0.26 -15.33 0.82
C VAL A 77 0.84 -16.38 0.78
N ASP A 78 1.56 -16.56 1.89
CA ASP A 78 2.48 -17.68 1.99
C ASP A 78 1.69 -18.99 1.80
N PRO A 79 2.11 -19.89 0.87
CA PRO A 79 1.44 -21.18 0.69
C PRO A 79 1.41 -22.04 1.97
N GLN A 80 2.24 -21.70 2.97
CA GLN A 80 2.47 -22.50 4.16
C GLN A 80 1.56 -22.19 5.36
N SER A 81 0.67 -21.19 5.26
CA SER A 81 -0.27 -20.83 6.34
C SER A 81 -1.65 -21.49 6.21
N SER A 82 -1.79 -22.54 5.41
CA SER A 82 -2.99 -23.38 5.47
C SER A 82 -3.03 -24.08 6.82
N PRO A 83 -4.10 -23.95 7.63
CA PRO A 83 -4.23 -24.75 8.84
C PRO A 83 -4.40 -26.20 8.41
N THR A 84 -3.31 -26.97 8.50
CA THR A 84 -3.36 -28.43 8.51
C THR A 84 -4.33 -28.81 9.61
N HIS A 85 -5.53 -29.27 9.25
CA HIS A 85 -6.39 -29.99 10.18
C HIS A 85 -5.76 -31.38 10.40
N PRO A 86 -5.19 -31.72 11.57
CA PRO A 86 -5.17 -33.10 11.98
C PRO A 86 -6.59 -33.46 12.44
N SER A 87 -7.38 -33.96 11.50
CA SER A 87 -8.55 -34.77 11.82
C SER A 87 -8.03 -36.11 12.36
N SER A 88 -8.00 -36.28 13.68
CA SER A 88 -7.86 -37.58 14.32
C SER A 88 -8.39 -37.51 15.75
N SER A 89 -9.46 -38.27 15.99
CA SER A 89 -10.18 -38.47 17.25
C SER A 89 -9.29 -38.69 18.48
N PRO A 90 -9.67 -38.19 19.67
CA PRO A 90 -9.09 -38.67 20.92
C PRO A 90 -9.87 -39.87 21.46
N SER A 91 -9.19 -41.01 21.60
CA SER A 91 -9.54 -42.07 22.55
C SER A 91 -8.83 -41.82 23.89
N PRO A 92 -9.37 -42.25 25.05
CA PRO A 92 -9.00 -41.70 26.35
C PRO A 92 -7.80 -42.41 27.00
N GLN A 93 -6.86 -41.65 27.55
CA GLN A 93 -5.86 -42.12 28.53
C GLN A 93 -5.74 -41.15 29.73
N PRO A 94 -5.42 -41.65 30.94
CA PRO A 94 -5.68 -41.01 32.24
C PRO A 94 -4.57 -40.03 32.68
N PRO A 95 -4.75 -39.26 33.78
CA PRO A 95 -3.96 -38.07 34.06
C PRO A 95 -2.67 -38.38 34.81
N THR A 96 -1.58 -37.74 34.40
CA THR A 96 -0.38 -37.53 35.24
C THR A 96 0.03 -36.07 35.22
N THR A 97 0.15 -35.55 36.44
CA THR A 97 0.40 -34.19 36.91
C THR A 97 1.81 -33.67 36.61
N SER A 98 1.93 -32.33 36.62
CA SER A 98 3.15 -31.49 36.58
C SER A 98 3.71 -31.30 35.18
N ASP A 99 3.90 -30.08 34.65
CA ASP A 99 4.45 -28.91 35.32
C ASP A 99 3.95 -27.62 34.64
N GLY A 100 3.83 -26.55 35.42
CA GLY A 100 3.36 -25.25 34.95
C GLY A 100 4.48 -24.46 34.26
N ALA A 101 4.30 -24.16 32.98
CA ALA A 101 5.05 -23.10 32.32
C ALA A 101 4.19 -22.43 31.23
N SER A 102 3.88 -21.16 31.48
CA SER A 102 3.52 -20.13 30.51
C SER A 102 2.43 -20.42 29.48
N VAL A 103 1.18 -20.19 29.87
CA VAL A 103 0.11 -19.83 28.93
C VAL A 103 -0.38 -18.44 29.28
N LEU A 104 0.05 -17.44 28.50
CA LEU A 104 -0.79 -16.39 27.91
C LEU A 104 0.12 -15.43 27.13
N ASN A 105 0.47 -15.79 25.89
CA ASN A 105 0.56 -14.75 24.87
C ASN A 105 -0.76 -14.82 24.10
N PRO A 106 -1.65 -13.82 24.21
CA PRO A 106 -2.76 -13.73 23.27
C PRO A 106 -2.17 -13.51 21.87
N PRO A 107 -2.69 -14.15 20.80
CA PRO A 107 -2.32 -13.75 19.46
C PRO A 107 -2.83 -12.32 19.26
N ALA A 108 -1.90 -11.36 19.25
CA ALA A 108 -2.16 -10.08 18.63
C ALA A 108 -2.71 -10.38 17.23
N SER A 109 -3.87 -9.81 16.90
CA SER A 109 -4.35 -9.72 15.52
C SER A 109 -3.19 -9.19 14.68
N ALA A 110 -2.45 -10.09 14.05
CA ALA A 110 -1.11 -9.81 13.59
C ALA A 110 -1.22 -8.85 12.41
N SER A 111 -0.89 -7.58 12.65
CA SER A 111 -0.53 -6.64 11.60
C SER A 111 0.49 -7.34 10.70
N LEU A 112 0.19 -7.46 9.41
CA LEU A 112 1.06 -8.15 8.46
C LEU A 112 2.50 -7.59 8.55
N PRO A 113 3.54 -8.43 8.36
CA PRO A 113 4.92 -7.96 8.32
C PRO A 113 5.10 -6.85 7.29
N PRO A 114 5.97 -5.85 7.56
CA PRO A 114 6.18 -4.72 6.65
C PRO A 114 6.69 -5.17 5.26
N GLN A 115 7.42 -6.29 5.17
CA GLN A 115 7.89 -6.88 3.90
C GLN A 115 6.72 -7.38 3.05
N VAL A 116 5.79 -8.13 3.63
CA VAL A 116 4.58 -8.63 2.94
C VAL A 116 3.72 -7.46 2.46
N LYS A 117 3.61 -6.41 3.29
CA LYS A 117 2.92 -5.17 2.90
C LYS A 117 3.61 -4.47 1.73
N ALA A 118 4.93 -4.31 1.79
CA ALA A 118 5.73 -3.69 0.74
C ALA A 118 5.57 -4.42 -0.60
N GLU A 119 5.64 -5.76 -0.60
CA GLU A 119 5.42 -6.57 -1.81
C GLU A 119 4.00 -6.40 -2.37
N GLY A 120 2.99 -6.35 -1.50
CA GLY A 120 1.60 -6.14 -1.91
C GLY A 120 1.35 -4.76 -2.54
N ILE A 121 1.98 -3.70 -2.00
CA ILE A 121 1.77 -2.33 -2.51
C ILE A 121 2.71 -1.93 -3.65
N LEU A 122 3.86 -2.59 -3.82
CA LEU A 122 4.86 -2.20 -4.80
C LEU A 122 4.27 -2.10 -6.23
N PRO A 123 3.55 -3.11 -6.76
CA PRO A 123 2.94 -2.99 -8.09
C PRO A 123 1.93 -1.84 -8.17
N LEU A 124 1.14 -1.63 -7.13
CA LEU A 124 0.14 -0.55 -7.06
C LEU A 124 0.78 0.83 -7.06
N LEU A 125 1.87 0.97 -6.30
CA LEU A 125 2.64 2.19 -6.17
C LEU A 125 3.23 2.58 -7.53
N LEU A 126 3.95 1.66 -8.18
CA LEU A 126 4.55 1.93 -9.49
C LEU A 126 3.47 2.17 -10.57
N HIS A 127 2.39 1.38 -10.54
CA HIS A 127 1.28 1.52 -11.48
C HIS A 127 0.60 2.88 -11.39
N SER A 128 0.44 3.44 -10.19
CA SER A 128 -0.19 4.75 -9.99
C SER A 128 0.50 5.84 -10.81
N PHE A 129 1.83 5.87 -10.82
CA PHE A 129 2.60 6.85 -11.60
C PHE A 129 2.64 6.53 -13.09
N VAL A 130 2.86 5.26 -13.47
CA VAL A 130 2.87 4.83 -14.88
C VAL A 130 1.53 5.13 -15.56
N ASN A 131 0.43 4.95 -14.83
CA ASN A 131 -0.92 5.16 -15.33
C ASN A 131 -1.49 6.55 -15.00
N ARG A 132 -0.64 7.51 -14.58
CA ARG A 132 -1.02 8.92 -14.34
C ARG A 132 -2.20 9.08 -13.39
N PHE A 133 -2.31 8.25 -12.36
CA PHE A 133 -3.42 8.27 -11.41
C PHE A 133 -4.80 8.19 -12.08
N ARG A 134 -4.88 7.62 -13.29
CA ARG A 134 -6.07 7.57 -14.14
C ARG A 134 -6.68 8.95 -14.41
N ILE A 135 -5.86 9.99 -14.43
CA ILE A 135 -6.28 11.34 -14.83
C ILE A 135 -6.81 11.28 -16.27
N ALA A 136 -8.05 11.73 -16.45
CA ALA A 136 -8.74 11.68 -17.75
C ALA A 136 -8.10 12.58 -18.80
N ASP A 137 -7.45 13.66 -18.35
CA ASP A 137 -6.74 14.59 -19.22
C ASP A 137 -5.47 13.93 -19.78
N ARG A 138 -5.53 13.60 -21.07
CA ARG A 138 -4.43 12.95 -21.78
C ARG A 138 -3.25 13.88 -22.06
N SER A 139 -3.44 15.20 -21.91
CA SER A 139 -2.37 16.19 -22.11
C SER A 139 -1.34 16.16 -20.98
N VAL A 140 -1.71 15.66 -19.80
CA VAL A 140 -0.79 15.49 -18.67
C VAL A 140 0.15 14.31 -18.99
N PRO A 141 1.47 14.55 -19.13
CA PRO A 141 2.43 13.47 -19.33
C PRO A 141 2.52 12.60 -18.08
N ALA A 142 3.02 11.37 -18.23
CA ALA A 142 3.44 10.60 -17.06
C ALA A 142 4.61 11.30 -16.38
N PHE A 143 4.60 11.31 -15.05
CA PHE A 143 5.66 11.86 -14.22
C PHE A 143 5.84 10.94 -13.02
N GLY A 144 7.10 10.71 -12.64
CA GLY A 144 7.43 9.96 -11.44
C GLY A 144 7.53 10.90 -10.25
N PRO A 145 7.52 10.38 -9.02
CA PRO A 145 7.76 11.20 -7.83
C PRO A 145 9.19 11.73 -7.85
N TRP A 146 9.39 12.94 -7.33
CA TRP A 146 10.74 13.42 -7.01
C TRP A 146 11.24 12.84 -5.70
N SER A 147 10.36 12.83 -4.70
CA SER A 147 10.58 12.14 -3.44
C SER A 147 9.26 11.59 -2.92
N TRP A 148 9.36 10.65 -1.98
CA TRP A 148 8.20 10.14 -1.29
C TRP A 148 8.49 9.69 0.13
N SER A 149 7.44 9.66 0.93
CA SER A 149 7.50 9.29 2.33
C SER A 149 6.27 8.51 2.78
N THR A 150 6.41 7.83 3.92
CA THR A 150 5.32 7.17 4.64
C THR A 150 5.43 7.49 6.13
N ASN A 151 4.32 7.35 6.85
CA ASN A 151 4.27 7.57 8.30
C ASN A 151 4.78 6.36 9.11
N ASP A 152 5.16 5.28 8.43
CA ASP A 152 5.63 4.03 9.02
C ASP A 152 7.08 3.77 8.58
N ALA A 153 8.02 3.88 9.53
CA ALA A 153 9.45 3.73 9.26
C ALA A 153 9.84 2.31 8.82
N GLU A 154 9.17 1.28 9.34
CA GLU A 154 9.44 -0.11 8.95
C GLU A 154 8.93 -0.37 7.53
N LEU A 155 7.76 0.19 7.19
CA LEU A 155 7.23 0.13 5.83
C LEU A 155 8.11 0.91 4.86
N ALA A 156 8.65 2.07 5.25
CA ALA A 156 9.56 2.85 4.41
C ALA A 156 10.80 2.03 4.02
N ASP A 157 11.44 1.38 4.98
CA ASP A 157 12.60 0.52 4.76
C ASP A 157 12.25 -0.71 3.91
N ALA A 158 11.12 -1.36 4.20
CA ALA A 158 10.66 -2.53 3.46
C ALA A 158 10.33 -2.21 1.99
N VAL A 159 9.65 -1.08 1.72
CA VAL A 159 9.36 -0.61 0.35
C VAL A 159 10.65 -0.25 -0.37
N SER A 160 11.56 0.49 0.29
CA SER A 160 12.88 0.83 -0.27
C SER A 160 13.65 -0.43 -0.70
N THR A 161 13.63 -1.47 0.14
CA THR A 161 14.28 -2.75 -0.14
C THR A 161 13.59 -3.50 -1.29
N ALA A 162 12.25 -3.57 -1.28
CA ALA A 162 11.49 -4.23 -2.34
C ALA A 162 11.68 -3.56 -3.71
N MET A 163 11.74 -2.23 -3.74
CA MET A 163 12.02 -1.46 -4.97
C MET A 163 13.41 -1.73 -5.53
N LYS A 164 14.44 -1.77 -4.67
CA LYS A 164 15.81 -2.13 -5.08
C LYS A 164 15.85 -3.54 -5.65
N ALA A 165 15.24 -4.50 -4.96
CA ALA A 165 15.18 -5.90 -5.39
C ALA A 165 14.46 -6.06 -6.74
N ALA A 166 13.44 -5.24 -7.00
CA ALA A 166 12.70 -5.23 -8.26
C ALA A 166 13.44 -4.55 -9.43
N GLY A 167 14.56 -3.86 -9.17
CA GLY A 167 15.34 -3.17 -10.20
C GLY A 167 14.89 -1.73 -10.49
N VAL A 168 14.21 -1.08 -9.54
CA VAL A 168 13.90 0.35 -9.65
C VAL A 168 15.20 1.16 -9.47
N ARG A 169 15.32 2.31 -10.14
CA ARG A 169 16.51 3.17 -10.07
C ARG A 169 16.80 3.58 -8.62
N GLU A 170 18.09 3.63 -8.27
CA GLU A 170 18.55 3.78 -6.89
C GLU A 170 18.05 5.07 -6.22
N GLU A 171 18.02 6.18 -6.95
CA GLU A 171 17.57 7.47 -6.44
C GLU A 171 16.08 7.51 -6.08
N LEU A 172 15.28 6.61 -6.67
CA LEU A 172 13.84 6.50 -6.39
C LEU A 172 13.56 5.51 -5.26
N CYS A 173 14.52 4.64 -4.95
CA CYS A 173 14.37 3.66 -3.88
C CYS A 173 14.54 4.26 -2.49
N VAL A 174 14.73 5.57 -2.36
CA VAL A 174 14.85 6.27 -1.08
C VAL A 174 13.45 6.69 -0.62
N VAL A 175 12.84 5.89 0.26
CA VAL A 175 11.57 6.24 0.92
C VAL A 175 11.86 6.89 2.26
N GLY A 176 11.41 8.13 2.44
CA GLY A 176 11.55 8.86 3.70
C GLY A 176 10.48 8.50 4.73
N VAL A 177 10.70 8.92 5.97
CA VAL A 177 9.65 8.96 7.00
C VAL A 177 9.04 10.36 6.97
N GLY A 178 7.71 10.43 6.83
CA GLY A 178 6.97 11.69 6.79
C GLY A 178 7.10 12.45 8.11
N SER A 179 7.26 13.77 8.01
CA SER A 179 7.24 14.65 9.18
C SER A 179 5.87 14.63 9.86
N ALA A 180 5.81 15.08 11.13
CA ALA A 180 4.56 15.16 11.87
C ALA A 180 3.48 15.97 11.13
N ALA A 181 3.87 17.08 10.51
CA ALA A 181 2.97 17.94 9.74
C ALA A 181 2.44 17.22 8.48
N GLU A 182 3.31 16.58 7.70
CA GLU A 182 2.89 15.82 6.50
C GLU A 182 1.94 14.67 6.86
N ASN A 183 2.20 13.99 7.98
CA ASN A 183 1.35 12.90 8.46
C ASN A 183 -0.03 13.40 8.90
N GLU A 184 -0.10 14.58 9.52
CA GLU A 184 -1.35 15.23 9.91
C GLU A 184 -2.16 15.66 8.67
N ASP A 185 -1.51 16.31 7.71
CA ASP A 185 -2.15 16.71 6.44
C ASP A 185 -2.69 15.49 5.68
N ALA A 186 -1.90 14.43 5.56
CA ALA A 186 -2.32 13.18 4.94
C ALA A 186 -3.52 12.54 5.67
N GLN A 187 -3.58 12.66 7.00
CA GLN A 187 -4.72 12.18 7.78
C GLN A 187 -5.98 13.03 7.53
N VAL A 188 -5.85 14.35 7.42
CA VAL A 188 -6.96 15.25 7.09
C VAL A 188 -7.51 14.92 5.70
N ASP A 189 -6.63 14.72 4.72
CA ASP A 189 -7.03 14.38 3.35
C ASP A 189 -7.66 12.99 3.26
N TRP A 190 -7.17 12.01 4.03
CA TRP A 190 -7.84 10.72 4.19
C TRP A 190 -9.26 10.84 4.73
N CYS A 191 -9.47 11.64 5.79
CA CYS A 191 -10.80 11.88 6.35
C CYS A 191 -11.76 12.51 5.33
N ARG A 192 -11.28 13.48 4.53
CA ARG A 192 -12.06 14.09 3.43
C ARG A 192 -12.43 13.05 2.38
N PHE A 193 -11.46 12.24 1.96
CA PHE A 193 -11.64 11.17 0.98
C PHE A 193 -12.71 10.16 1.43
N VAL A 194 -12.59 9.61 2.64
CA VAL A 194 -13.57 8.65 3.18
C VAL A 194 -14.95 9.30 3.34
N GLY A 195 -15.00 10.56 3.77
CA GLY A 195 -16.25 11.32 3.88
C GLY A 195 -16.96 11.48 2.53
N ALA A 196 -16.20 11.75 1.46
CA ALA A 196 -16.74 11.81 0.10
C ALA A 196 -17.20 10.44 -0.41
N LEU A 197 -16.38 9.40 -0.22
CA LEU A 197 -16.70 8.02 -0.60
C LEU A 197 -18.00 7.54 0.06
N THR A 198 -18.16 7.80 1.37
CA THR A 198 -19.36 7.45 2.14
C THR A 198 -20.61 8.17 1.63
N LYS A 199 -20.48 9.41 1.14
CA LYS A 199 -21.61 10.17 0.56
C LYS A 199 -22.02 9.62 -0.81
N MET A 200 -21.09 9.11 -1.61
CA MET A 200 -21.39 8.56 -2.94
C MET A 200 -22.07 7.19 -2.89
N LEU A 201 -21.95 6.46 -1.78
CA LEU A 201 -22.55 5.13 -1.59
C LEU A 201 -23.95 5.18 -0.96
N LYS A 202 -24.46 6.38 -0.65
CA LYS A 202 -25.83 6.62 -0.16
C LYS A 202 -26.72 7.07 -1.30
#